data_AF-A0A2W1AXM5-F1
#
_entry.id   AF-A0A2W1AXM5-F1
#
_cell.length_a   1.000
_cell.length_b   1.000
_cell.length_c   1.000
_cell.angle_alpha   90.00
_cell.angle_beta   90.00
_cell.angle_gamma   90.00
#
_symmetry.space_group_name_H-M   'P 1'
#
loop_
_entity.id
_entity.type
_entity.pdbx_description
1 polymer ?
#
loop_
_entity_poly.entity_id
_entity_poly.type
_entity_poly.pdbx_seq_one_letter_code
_entity_poly.pdbx_strand_id
1 'polypeptide(L)'
;MRIEDVAREAGVTRQSVYLHFGSRAGLLVALAEHVDATGSLAQLIDRIVTAPNALAALDAFVALEADYNPEVYPLAMWLMRDRYTDEAARAAWENRMEARRSGTRQLVQWLERDGLLKPEWDIDTATDAIWALASLQVWEQLVIDRGWSKERYQQHLGQLLRATFVK
;
A
#
# COMPACT_ATOMS: atom_id res chain seq x y z
N MET A 1 6.44 13.33 15.74
CA MET A 1 5.84 14.62 15.33
C MET A 1 5.03 15.19 16.49
N ARG A 2 5.41 16.35 17.03
CA ARG A 2 4.62 17.09 18.05
C ARG A 2 3.70 18.09 17.33
N ILE A 3 2.49 18.28 17.85
CA ILE A 3 1.51 19.20 17.23
C ILE A 3 1.98 20.64 17.32
N GLU A 4 2.74 20.98 18.36
CA GLU A 4 3.35 22.30 18.54
C GLU A 4 4.33 22.64 17.42
N ASP A 5 5.10 21.65 16.94
CA ASP A 5 6.04 21.84 15.84
C ASP A 5 5.29 22.06 14.51
N VAL A 6 4.21 21.31 14.27
CA VAL A 6 3.34 21.47 13.09
C VAL A 6 2.64 22.83 13.07
N ALA A 7 2.06 23.22 14.20
CA ALA A 7 1.34 24.49 14.32
C ALA A 7 2.25 25.68 14.04
N ARG A 8 3.47 25.66 14.61
CA ARG A 8 4.50 26.68 14.38
C ARG A 8 4.88 26.78 12.90
N GLU A 9 5.15 25.64 12.25
CA GLU A 9 5.54 25.62 10.83
C GLU A 9 4.41 26.11 9.92
N ALA A 10 3.17 25.74 10.24
CA ALA A 10 1.98 26.16 9.49
C ALA A 10 1.52 27.59 9.83
N GLY A 11 2.18 28.30 10.75
CA GLY A 11 1.80 29.66 11.15
C GLY A 11 0.45 29.76 11.88
N VAL A 12 -0.01 28.66 12.52
CA VAL A 12 -1.29 28.58 13.23
C VAL A 12 -1.11 28.25 14.71
N THR A 13 -2.16 28.39 15.50
CA THR A 13 -2.12 27.97 16.91
C THR A 13 -2.36 26.46 17.05
N ARG A 14 -1.89 25.87 18.16
CA ARG A 14 -2.20 24.48 18.52
C ARG A 14 -3.72 24.23 18.56
N GLN A 15 -4.48 25.19 19.07
CA GLN A 15 -5.94 25.10 19.15
C GLN A 15 -6.58 25.05 17.76
N SER A 16 -6.07 25.80 16.79
CA SER A 16 -6.53 25.75 15.40
C SER A 16 -6.30 24.36 14.79
N VAL A 17 -5.13 23.74 15.03
CA VAL A 17 -4.86 22.38 14.53
C VAL A 17 -5.86 21.38 15.12
N TYR A 18 -6.11 21.41 16.43
CA TYR A 18 -7.11 20.53 17.04
C TYR A 18 -8.54 20.84 16.58
N LEU A 19 -8.87 22.10 16.28
CA LEU A 19 -10.18 22.46 15.74
C LEU A 19 -10.42 21.82 14.36
N HIS A 20 -9.40 21.77 13.51
CA HIS A 20 -9.52 21.20 12.16
C HIS A 20 -9.44 19.68 12.14
N PHE A 21 -8.57 19.09 12.96
CA PHE A 21 -8.23 17.67 12.86
C PHE A 21 -8.71 16.82 14.04
N GLY A 22 -9.22 17.45 15.11
CA GLY A 22 -9.71 16.79 16.32
C GLY A 22 -8.61 16.21 17.22
N SER A 23 -7.61 15.55 16.63
CA SER A 23 -6.50 14.91 17.34
C SER A 23 -5.22 14.87 16.50
N ARG A 24 -4.10 14.47 17.12
CA ARG A 24 -2.86 14.17 16.40
C ARG A 24 -3.04 13.03 15.40
N ALA A 25 -3.85 12.02 15.75
CA ALA A 25 -4.16 10.92 14.86
C ALA A 25 -4.98 11.41 13.66
N GLY A 26 -6.00 12.24 13.89
CA GLY A 26 -6.80 12.84 12.81
C GLY A 26 -5.96 13.66 11.83
N LEU A 27 -4.97 14.41 12.32
CA LEU A 27 -4.01 15.11 11.44
C LEU A 27 -3.19 14.14 10.59
N LEU A 28 -2.70 13.04 11.17
CA LEU A 28 -1.89 12.06 10.45
C LEU A 28 -2.72 11.27 9.44
N VAL A 29 -3.99 10.97 9.75
CA VAL A 29 -4.94 10.39 8.79
C VAL A 29 -5.16 11.34 7.62
N ALA A 30 -5.43 12.62 7.89
CA ALA A 30 -5.61 13.62 6.84
C ALA A 30 -4.33 13.80 5.98
N LEU A 31 -3.15 13.74 6.61
CA LEU A 31 -1.88 13.73 5.88
C LEU A 31 -1.76 12.50 4.99
N ALA A 32 -2.20 11.34 5.46
CA ALA A 32 -2.16 10.10 4.71
C ALA A 32 -3.07 10.18 3.47
N GLU A 33 -4.29 10.67 3.64
CA GLU A 33 -5.21 10.91 2.53
C GLU A 33 -4.65 11.95 1.54
N HIS A 34 -3.96 12.98 2.03
CA HIS A 34 -3.32 13.98 1.19
C HIS A 34 -2.16 13.39 0.37
N VAL A 35 -1.31 12.56 0.98
CA VAL A 35 -0.23 11.85 0.28
C VAL A 35 -0.82 10.93 -0.79
N ASP A 36 -1.87 10.18 -0.48
CA ASP A 36 -2.52 9.32 -1.48
C ASP A 36 -3.11 10.13 -2.65
N ALA A 37 -3.70 11.30 -2.36
CA ALA A 37 -4.38 12.14 -3.36
C ALA A 37 -3.42 12.96 -4.23
N THR A 38 -2.28 13.38 -3.70
CA THR A 38 -1.30 14.24 -4.39
C THR A 38 -0.07 13.49 -4.86
N GLY A 39 0.13 12.27 -4.35
CA GLY A 39 1.29 11.43 -4.60
C GLY A 39 1.20 10.64 -5.88
N SER A 40 2.13 9.69 -6.01
CA SER A 40 2.29 8.87 -7.20
C SER A 40 1.22 7.78 -7.37
N LEU A 41 0.42 7.51 -6.32
CA LEU A 41 -0.47 6.35 -6.24
C LEU A 41 -1.47 6.26 -7.39
N ALA A 42 -2.18 7.35 -7.70
CA ALA A 42 -3.18 7.34 -8.77
C ALA A 42 -2.55 7.00 -10.14
N GLN A 43 -1.37 7.56 -10.42
CA GLN A 43 -0.64 7.29 -11.67
C GLN A 43 -0.11 5.85 -11.71
N LEU A 44 0.31 5.29 -10.57
CA LEU A 44 0.76 3.90 -10.48
C LEU A 44 -0.40 2.91 -10.66
N ILE A 45 -1.57 3.20 -10.07
CA ILE A 45 -2.80 2.40 -10.28
C ILE A 45 -3.23 2.44 -11.74
N ASP A 46 -3.17 3.61 -12.39
CA ASP A 46 -3.51 3.76 -13.81
C ASP A 46 -2.69 2.82 -14.71
N ARG A 47 -1.39 2.62 -14.41
CA ARG A 47 -0.54 1.66 -15.13
C ARG A 47 -1.01 0.20 -15.01
N ILE A 48 -1.63 -0.16 -13.87
CA ILE A 48 -2.18 -1.50 -13.67
C ILE A 48 -3.47 -1.65 -14.47
N VAL A 49 -4.37 -0.66 -14.36
CA VAL A 49 -5.69 -0.69 -15.00
C VAL A 49 -5.60 -0.60 -16.53
N THR A 50 -4.64 0.15 -17.05
CA THR A 50 -4.40 0.32 -18.50
C THR A 50 -3.43 -0.69 -19.09
N ALA A 51 -2.96 -1.65 -18.29
CA ALA A 51 -2.05 -2.68 -18.77
C ALA A 51 -2.66 -3.48 -19.94
N PRO A 52 -1.86 -3.90 -20.93
CA PRO A 52 -2.38 -4.59 -22.10
C PRO A 52 -2.90 -6.01 -21.82
N ASN A 53 -2.52 -6.62 -20.69
CA ASN A 53 -2.94 -7.96 -20.27
C ASN A 53 -2.66 -8.19 -18.77
N ALA A 54 -3.19 -9.28 -18.21
CA ALA A 54 -3.06 -9.58 -16.77
C ALA A 54 -1.59 -9.74 -16.31
N LEU A 55 -0.69 -10.22 -17.17
CA LEU A 55 0.72 -10.37 -16.82
C LEU A 55 1.43 -9.02 -16.70
N ALA A 56 1.14 -8.10 -17.63
CA ALA A 56 1.62 -6.74 -17.56
C ALA A 56 1.01 -5.98 -16.36
N ALA A 57 -0.25 -6.27 -16.01
CA ALA A 57 -0.89 -5.73 -14.82
C ALA A 57 -0.21 -6.24 -13.53
N LEU A 58 0.18 -7.51 -13.48
CA LEU A 58 0.93 -8.09 -12.36
C LEU A 58 2.33 -7.45 -12.22
N ASP A 59 3.03 -7.22 -13.32
CA ASP A 59 4.32 -6.52 -13.28
C ASP A 59 4.15 -5.06 -12.83
N ALA A 60 3.12 -4.37 -13.31
CA ALA A 60 2.79 -3.01 -12.88
C ALA A 60 2.40 -2.95 -11.40
N PHE A 61 1.71 -3.97 -10.88
CA PHE A 61 1.39 -4.10 -9.46
C PHE A 61 2.65 -4.23 -8.59
N VAL A 62 3.58 -5.11 -8.98
CA VAL A 62 4.86 -5.24 -8.28
C VAL A 62 5.68 -3.94 -8.37
N ALA A 63 5.60 -3.25 -9.50
CA ALA A 63 6.26 -1.95 -9.66
C ALA A 63 5.66 -0.89 -8.73
N LEU A 64 4.32 -0.83 -8.62
CA LEU A 64 3.60 0.04 -7.70
C LEU A 64 4.07 -0.20 -6.26
N GLU A 65 4.11 -1.44 -5.79
CA GLU A 65 4.54 -1.76 -4.43
C GLU A 65 5.96 -1.22 -4.17
N ALA A 66 6.89 -1.39 -5.09
CA ALA A 66 8.25 -0.92 -4.89
C ALA A 66 8.41 0.61 -4.99
N ASP A 67 7.58 1.27 -5.79
CA ASP A 67 7.60 2.72 -6.01
C ASP A 67 6.92 3.49 -4.88
N TYR A 68 5.79 2.96 -4.40
CA TYR A 68 4.92 3.63 -3.45
C TYR A 68 5.27 3.30 -1.99
N ASN A 69 5.78 2.10 -1.69
CA ASN A 69 6.13 1.74 -0.32
C ASN A 69 7.12 2.70 0.34
N PRO A 70 8.21 3.19 -0.30
CA PRO A 70 9.07 4.22 0.30
C PRO A 70 8.35 5.51 0.69
N GLU A 71 7.37 5.95 -0.13
CA GLU A 71 6.60 7.19 0.07
C GLU A 71 5.69 7.07 1.29
N VAL A 72 5.00 5.94 1.44
CA VAL A 72 3.98 5.73 2.48
C VAL A 72 4.55 5.11 3.77
N TYR A 73 5.73 4.47 3.72
CA TYR A 73 6.26 3.64 4.80
C TYR A 73 6.27 4.30 6.19
N PRO A 74 6.79 5.53 6.38
CA PRO A 74 6.82 6.16 7.71
C PRO A 74 5.42 6.34 8.32
N LEU A 75 4.43 6.64 7.47
CA LEU A 75 3.06 6.89 7.87
C LEU A 75 2.28 5.59 8.08
N ALA A 76 2.48 4.61 7.20
CA ALA A 76 1.89 3.29 7.33
C ALA A 76 2.38 2.57 8.59
N MET A 77 3.67 2.68 8.95
CA MET A 77 4.18 2.12 10.20
C MET A 77 3.58 2.79 11.43
N TRP A 78 3.33 4.09 11.37
CA TRP A 78 2.63 4.80 12.44
C TRP A 78 1.19 4.31 12.60
N LEU A 79 0.42 4.23 11.49
CA LEU A 79 -0.94 3.70 11.48
C LEU A 79 -1.00 2.27 12.02
N MET A 80 -0.10 1.41 11.55
CA MET A 80 -0.02 0.01 11.97
C MET A 80 0.26 -0.14 13.47
N ARG A 81 1.11 0.71 14.04
CA ARG A 81 1.44 0.69 15.46
C ARG A 81 0.28 1.20 16.32
N ASP A 82 -0.29 2.34 15.96
CA ASP A 82 -1.27 3.04 16.81
C ASP A 82 -2.70 2.45 16.68
N ARG A 83 -2.97 1.59 15.68
CA ARG A 83 -4.28 0.93 15.47
C ARG A 83 -4.83 0.15 16.68
N TYR A 84 -3.97 -0.25 17.61
CA TYR A 84 -4.36 -0.98 18.82
C TYR A 84 -4.83 -0.07 19.96
N THR A 85 -4.57 1.23 19.85
CA THR A 85 -4.81 2.21 20.92
C THR A 85 -5.58 3.46 20.46
N ASP A 86 -5.72 3.67 19.16
CA ASP A 86 -6.40 4.83 18.57
C ASP A 86 -7.38 4.38 17.48
N GLU A 87 -8.66 4.74 17.64
CA GLU A 87 -9.74 4.33 16.73
C GLU A 87 -9.62 4.97 15.34
N ALA A 88 -9.15 6.22 15.25
CA ALA A 88 -8.96 6.89 13.97
C ALA A 88 -7.80 6.25 13.20
N ALA A 89 -6.70 5.91 13.89
CA ALA A 89 -5.60 5.17 13.28
C ALA A 89 -6.03 3.77 12.82
N ARG A 90 -6.87 3.08 13.61
CA ARG A 90 -7.43 1.77 13.26
C ARG A 90 -8.30 1.85 12.01
N ALA A 91 -9.25 2.78 11.97
CA ALA A 91 -10.14 2.96 10.82
C ALA A 91 -9.36 3.30 9.55
N ALA A 92 -8.38 4.21 9.64
CA ALA A 92 -7.54 4.56 8.49
C ALA A 92 -6.68 3.39 8.00
N TRP A 93 -6.14 2.57 8.91
CA TRP A 93 -5.42 1.36 8.56
C TRP A 93 -6.33 0.32 7.89
N GLU A 94 -7.49 0.02 8.47
CA GLU A 94 -8.47 -0.95 7.95
C GLU A 94 -8.95 -0.55 6.54
N ASN A 95 -9.32 0.71 6.34
CA ASN A 95 -9.74 1.22 5.03
C ASN A 95 -8.66 1.04 3.95
N ARG A 96 -7.39 1.32 4.29
CA ARG A 96 -6.26 1.13 3.37
C ARG A 96 -6.03 -0.34 3.04
N MET A 97 -6.10 -1.22 4.04
CA MET A 97 -5.91 -2.66 3.83
C MET A 97 -7.01 -3.26 2.97
N GLU A 98 -8.26 -2.82 3.17
CA GLU A 98 -9.39 -3.24 2.34
C GLU A 98 -9.26 -2.76 0.90
N ALA A 99 -8.91 -1.48 0.69
CA ALA A 99 -8.67 -0.94 -0.65
C ALA A 99 -7.56 -1.70 -1.38
N ARG A 100 -6.43 -1.97 -0.70
CA ARG A 100 -5.33 -2.76 -1.25
C ARG A 100 -5.76 -4.19 -1.59
N ARG A 101 -6.48 -4.87 -0.67
CA ARG A 101 -6.99 -6.22 -0.91
C ARG A 101 -7.97 -6.28 -2.08
N SER A 102 -8.85 -5.30 -2.19
CA SER A 102 -9.78 -5.15 -3.32
C SER A 102 -9.03 -4.96 -4.65
N GLY A 103 -7.97 -4.15 -4.68
CA GLY A 103 -7.09 -4.01 -5.84
C GLY A 103 -6.40 -5.32 -6.23
N THR A 104 -5.84 -6.04 -5.24
CA THR A 104 -5.23 -7.36 -5.47
C THR A 104 -6.26 -8.36 -6.01
N ARG A 105 -7.49 -8.33 -5.51
CA ARG A 105 -8.57 -9.20 -6.00
C ARG A 105 -8.88 -8.97 -7.48
N GLN A 106 -8.97 -7.71 -7.89
CA GLN A 106 -9.23 -7.36 -9.29
C GLN A 106 -8.13 -7.89 -10.22
N LEU A 107 -6.87 -7.81 -9.79
CA LEU A 107 -5.75 -8.39 -10.52
C LEU A 107 -5.86 -9.93 -10.65
N VAL A 108 -6.22 -10.62 -9.57
CA VAL A 108 -6.42 -12.08 -9.58
C VAL A 108 -7.59 -12.50 -10.46
N GLN A 109 -8.70 -11.78 -10.40
CA GLN A 109 -9.86 -12.00 -11.28
C GLN A 109 -9.48 -11.85 -12.75
N TRP A 110 -8.59 -10.90 -13.08
CA TRP A 110 -8.08 -10.75 -14.43
C TRP A 110 -7.19 -11.93 -14.83
N LEU A 111 -6.27 -12.38 -13.97
CA LEU A 111 -5.47 -13.58 -14.23
C LEU A 111 -6.34 -14.82 -14.49
N GLU A 112 -7.41 -15.01 -13.71
CA GLU A 112 -8.35 -16.11 -13.90
C GLU A 112 -9.10 -15.99 -15.24
N ARG A 113 -9.64 -14.79 -15.54
CA ARG A 113 -10.37 -14.51 -16.78
C ARG A 113 -9.51 -14.78 -18.02
N ASP A 114 -8.24 -14.43 -17.98
CA ASP A 114 -7.29 -14.66 -19.06
C ASP A 114 -6.78 -16.12 -19.08
N GLY A 115 -7.27 -16.99 -18.17
CA GLY A 115 -6.92 -18.40 -18.08
C GLY A 115 -5.54 -18.67 -17.51
N LEU A 116 -4.89 -17.66 -16.94
CA LEU A 116 -3.50 -17.67 -16.48
C LEU A 116 -3.33 -18.10 -15.02
N LEU A 117 -4.37 -17.99 -14.19
CA LEU A 117 -4.31 -18.43 -12.79
C LEU A 117 -4.10 -19.95 -12.72
N LYS A 118 -3.10 -20.38 -11.94
CA LYS A 118 -2.79 -21.80 -11.69
C LYS A 118 -3.95 -22.53 -11.02
N PRO A 119 -4.19 -23.81 -11.35
CA PRO A 119 -5.38 -24.55 -10.90
C PRO A 119 -5.39 -24.88 -9.40
N GLU A 120 -4.24 -24.78 -8.71
CA GLU A 120 -4.15 -24.96 -7.26
C GLU A 120 -4.73 -23.77 -6.47
N TRP A 121 -5.02 -22.66 -7.15
CA TRP A 121 -5.53 -21.44 -6.55
C TRP A 121 -6.92 -21.10 -7.07
N ASP A 122 -7.77 -20.61 -6.16
CA ASP A 122 -8.98 -19.87 -6.50
C ASP A 122 -8.75 -18.36 -6.30
N ILE A 123 -9.72 -17.54 -6.70
CA ILE A 123 -9.62 -16.09 -6.58
C ILE A 123 -9.36 -15.65 -5.14
N ASP A 124 -10.03 -16.26 -4.16
CA ASP A 124 -9.96 -15.85 -2.75
C ASP A 124 -8.59 -16.15 -2.16
N THR A 125 -8.14 -17.39 -2.27
CA THR A 125 -6.86 -17.87 -1.75
C THR A 125 -5.68 -17.20 -2.45
N ALA A 126 -5.73 -16.99 -3.76
CA ALA A 126 -4.69 -16.22 -4.46
C ALA A 126 -4.69 -14.74 -4.06
N THR A 127 -5.87 -14.12 -3.88
CA THR A 127 -5.96 -12.73 -3.40
C THR A 127 -5.26 -12.60 -2.06
N ASP A 128 -5.60 -13.44 -1.09
CA ASP A 128 -5.04 -13.36 0.26
C ASP A 128 -3.54 -13.64 0.28
N ALA A 129 -3.08 -14.62 -0.51
CA ALA A 129 -1.67 -14.97 -0.60
C ALA A 129 -0.83 -13.87 -1.28
N ILE A 130 -1.27 -13.33 -2.41
CA ILE A 130 -0.59 -12.20 -3.09
C ILE A 130 -0.59 -10.97 -2.19
N TRP A 131 -1.73 -10.65 -1.58
CA TRP A 131 -1.86 -9.52 -0.66
C TRP A 131 -0.86 -9.63 0.50
N ALA A 132 -0.71 -10.81 1.10
CA ALA A 132 0.23 -11.04 2.19
C ALA A 132 1.70 -10.98 1.72
N LEU A 133 2.03 -11.66 0.61
CA LEU A 133 3.40 -11.75 0.09
C LEU A 133 3.94 -10.42 -0.44
N ALA A 134 3.07 -9.55 -0.95
CA ALA A 134 3.45 -8.21 -1.41
C ALA A 134 3.28 -7.13 -0.33
N SER A 135 3.07 -7.51 0.94
CA SER A 135 2.77 -6.56 2.02
C SER A 135 3.94 -5.62 2.32
N LEU A 136 3.62 -4.46 2.92
CA LEU A 136 4.59 -3.48 3.35
C LEU A 136 5.64 -4.07 4.31
N GLN A 137 5.26 -5.03 5.15
CA GLN A 137 6.17 -5.72 6.07
C GLN A 137 7.19 -6.58 5.32
N VAL A 138 6.78 -7.27 4.25
CA VAL A 138 7.73 -8.00 3.38
C VAL A 138 8.67 -7.03 2.68
N TRP A 139 8.15 -5.90 2.20
CA TRP A 139 8.98 -4.83 1.64
C TRP A 139 9.98 -4.27 2.66
N GLU A 140 9.56 -3.97 3.89
CA GLU A 140 10.41 -3.47 4.98
C GLU A 140 11.55 -4.46 5.27
N GLN A 141 11.22 -5.73 5.47
CA GLN A 141 12.23 -6.76 5.77
C GLN A 141 13.25 -6.92 4.64
N LEU A 142 12.81 -6.86 3.37
CA LEU A 142 13.73 -7.05 2.25
C LEU A 142 14.54 -5.78 1.93
N VAL A 143 13.90 -4.62 1.89
CA VAL A 143 14.51 -3.35 1.45
C VAL A 143 15.20 -2.64 2.60
N ILE A 144 14.55 -2.49 3.76
CA ILE A 144 15.12 -1.78 4.90
C ILE A 144 16.09 -2.69 5.67
N ASP A 145 15.63 -3.85 6.13
CA ASP A 145 16.46 -4.69 6.99
C ASP A 145 17.57 -5.36 6.19
N ARG A 146 17.29 -5.88 4.99
CA ARG A 146 18.25 -6.60 4.13
C ARG A 146 18.86 -5.78 3.02
N GLY A 147 18.54 -4.49 2.93
CA GLY A 147 19.23 -3.56 2.04
C GLY A 147 19.04 -3.88 0.55
N TRP A 148 17.93 -4.53 0.17
CA TRP A 148 17.64 -4.75 -1.23
C TRP A 148 17.38 -3.44 -1.95
N SER A 149 17.88 -3.31 -3.18
CA SER A 149 17.45 -2.22 -4.05
C SER A 149 16.00 -2.44 -4.47
N LYS A 150 15.37 -1.35 -4.91
CA LYS A 150 14.04 -1.36 -5.52
C LYS A 150 13.95 -2.39 -6.65
N GLU A 151 14.93 -2.39 -7.55
CA GLU A 151 14.98 -3.28 -8.73
C GLU A 151 15.07 -4.74 -8.30
N ARG A 152 15.88 -5.03 -7.27
CA ARG A 152 16.01 -6.37 -6.72
C ARG A 152 14.72 -6.87 -6.09
N TYR A 153 14.03 -6.01 -5.33
CA TYR A 153 12.71 -6.31 -4.77
C TYR A 153 11.69 -6.59 -5.87
N GLN A 154 11.56 -5.69 -6.86
CA GLN A 154 10.64 -5.85 -7.98
C GLN A 154 10.89 -7.16 -8.74
N GLN A 155 12.15 -7.43 -9.08
CA GLN A 155 12.53 -8.62 -9.82
C GLN A 155 12.14 -9.91 -9.06
N HIS A 156 12.54 -10.03 -7.80
CA HIS A 156 12.31 -11.28 -7.06
C HIS A 156 10.87 -11.47 -6.62
N LEU A 157 10.16 -10.40 -6.22
CA LEU A 157 8.74 -10.50 -5.92
C LEU A 157 7.95 -10.87 -7.19
N GLY A 158 8.22 -10.21 -8.32
CA GLY A 158 7.58 -10.55 -9.61
C GLY A 158 7.83 -12.00 -10.02
N GLN A 159 9.07 -12.48 -9.89
CA GLN A 159 9.41 -13.89 -10.14
C GLN A 159 8.65 -14.84 -9.22
N LEU A 160 8.58 -14.55 -7.93
CA LEU A 160 7.86 -15.36 -6.94
C LEU A 160 6.36 -15.44 -7.26
N LEU A 161 5.73 -14.30 -7.53
CA LEU A 161 4.30 -14.25 -7.82
C LEU A 161 3.98 -14.98 -9.12
N ARG A 162 4.78 -14.77 -10.18
CA ARG A 162 4.61 -15.51 -11.45
C ARG A 162 4.79 -17.01 -11.26
N ALA A 163 5.87 -17.44 -10.60
CA ALA A 163 6.14 -18.85 -10.38
C ALA A 163 5.06 -19.54 -9.51
N THR A 164 4.41 -18.81 -8.61
CA THR A 164 3.45 -19.37 -7.66
C THR A 164 2.02 -19.37 -8.19
N PHE A 165 1.59 -18.31 -8.90
CA PHE A 165 0.19 -18.08 -9.25
C PHE A 165 -0.10 -18.15 -10.75
N VAL A 166 0.91 -18.05 -11.62
CA VAL A 166 0.71 -17.99 -13.08
C VAL A 166 1.13 -19.30 -13.75
N LYS A 167 0.29 -19.81 -14.66
CA LYS A 167 0.55 -21.03 -15.46
C LYS A 167 1.77 -20.92 -16.36
#